data_AF-S5MEX1-F1
#
_entry.id   AF-S5MEX1-F1
#
_cell.length_a   1.000
_cell.length_b   1.000
_cell.length_c   1.000
_cell.angle_alpha   90.00
_cell.angle_beta   90.00
_cell.angle_gamma   90.00
#
_symmetry.space_group_name_H-M   'P 1'
#
loop_
_entity.id
_entity.type
_entity.pdbx_description
1 polymer ?
#
loop_
_entity_poly.entity_id
_entity_poly.type
_entity_poly.pdbx_seq_one_letter_code
_entity_poly.pdbx_strand_id
1 'polypeptide(L)'
;MNNTELLLKIQELEKELENYKSREEYTKKGLERTKSVYEVARKNAEIIISKAVNLAYDLKNDIEETLVKIEQNPIDFTIYLELFLNKNEHFINNKDEKINEYLETIIDSLDKSTN
;
A
#
# COMPACT_ATOMS: atom_id res chain seq x y z
N MET A 1 -29.29 32.20 -44.69
CA MET A 1 -29.69 31.04 -43.86
C MET A 1 -31.17 31.15 -43.56
N ASN A 2 -31.92 30.08 -43.81
CA ASN A 2 -33.35 30.01 -43.52
C ASN A 2 -33.58 29.66 -42.03
N ASN A 3 -34.72 30.05 -41.45
CA ASN A 3 -35.05 29.75 -40.04
C ASN A 3 -34.95 28.25 -39.71
N THR A 4 -35.24 27.38 -40.67
CA THR A 4 -35.13 25.92 -40.51
C THR A 4 -33.68 25.44 -40.40
N GLU A 5 -32.74 26.06 -41.13
CA GLU A 5 -31.30 25.74 -41.03
C GLU A 5 -30.73 26.17 -39.68
N LEU A 6 -31.19 27.32 -39.16
CA LEU A 6 -30.84 27.81 -37.83
C LEU A 6 -31.31 26.86 -36.73
N LEU A 7 -32.56 26.37 -36.82
CA LEU A 7 -33.11 25.40 -35.86
C LEU A 7 -32.34 24.08 -35.85
N LEU A 8 -31.99 23.55 -37.04
CA LEU A 8 -31.16 22.35 -37.14
C LEU A 8 -29.77 22.57 -36.54
N LYS A 9 -29.17 23.74 -36.77
CA LYS A 9 -27.87 24.08 -36.19
C LYS A 9 -27.92 24.19 -34.67
N ILE A 10 -28.98 24.77 -34.11
CA ILE A 10 -29.18 24.85 -32.66
C ILE A 10 -29.27 23.44 -32.06
N GLN A 11 -30.09 22.56 -32.63
CA GLN A 11 -30.22 21.17 -32.15
C GLN A 11 -28.90 20.39 -32.23
N GLU A 12 -28.13 20.61 -33.30
CA GLU A 12 -26.84 19.98 -33.49
C GLU A 12 -25.82 20.46 -32.43
N LEU A 13 -25.79 21.76 -32.15
CA LEU A 13 -24.95 22.36 -31.12
C LEU A 13 -25.36 21.94 -29.70
N GLU A 14 -26.66 21.83 -29.41
CA GLU A 14 -27.16 21.33 -28.12
C GLU A 14 -26.71 19.89 -27.88
N LYS A 15 -26.79 19.05 -28.91
CA LYS A 15 -26.30 17.66 -28.85
C LYS A 15 -24.79 17.61 -28.66
N GLU A 16 -24.04 18.49 -29.33
CA GLU A 16 -22.59 18.56 -29.17
C GLU A 16 -22.20 19.01 -27.76
N LEU A 17 -22.90 20.01 -27.20
CA LEU A 17 -22.71 20.47 -25.83
C LEU A 17 -22.95 19.35 -24.81
N GLU A 18 -24.01 18.57 -25.00
CA GLU A 18 -24.32 17.43 -24.13
C GLU A 18 -23.24 16.34 -24.20
N ASN A 19 -22.69 16.09 -25.38
CA ASN A 19 -21.54 15.21 -25.56
C ASN A 19 -20.29 15.73 -24.83
N TYR A 20 -20.03 17.04 -24.85
CA TYR A 20 -18.90 17.61 -24.12
C TYR A 20 -19.09 17.51 -22.61
N LYS A 21 -20.28 17.82 -22.09
CA LYS A 21 -20.60 17.69 -20.65
C LYS A 21 -20.43 16.26 -20.14
N SER A 22 -20.94 15.28 -20.89
CA SER A 22 -20.79 13.86 -20.49
C SER A 22 -19.33 13.41 -20.48
N ARG A 23 -18.50 13.87 -21.44
CA ARG A 23 -17.05 13.61 -21.46
C ARG A 23 -16.32 14.26 -20.29
N GLU A 24 -16.68 15.50 -19.96
CA GLU A 24 -16.12 16.21 -18.82
C GLU A 24 -16.44 15.48 -17.51
N GLU A 25 -17.69 15.05 -17.33
CA GLU A 25 -18.11 14.33 -16.13
C GLU A 25 -17.41 12.96 -16.00
N TYR A 26 -17.29 12.22 -17.11
CA TYR A 26 -16.53 10.97 -17.14
C TYR A 26 -15.07 11.20 -16.74
N THR A 27 -14.42 12.23 -17.28
CA THR A 27 -13.03 12.57 -16.99
C THR A 27 -12.86 12.97 -15.53
N LYS A 28 -13.76 13.78 -14.99
CA LYS A 28 -13.75 14.21 -13.58
C LYS A 28 -13.88 13.01 -12.64
N LYS A 29 -14.84 12.13 -12.90
CA LYS A 29 -15.02 10.88 -12.12
C LYS A 29 -13.80 9.96 -12.22
N GLY A 30 -13.21 9.85 -13.42
CA GLY A 30 -11.96 9.12 -13.62
C GLY A 30 -10.82 9.68 -12.77
N LEU A 31 -10.61 11.00 -12.82
CA LEU A 31 -9.59 11.70 -12.05
C LEU A 31 -9.76 11.50 -10.53
N GLU A 32 -11.00 11.61 -10.03
CA GLU A 32 -11.33 11.41 -8.61
C GLU A 32 -11.01 9.97 -8.17
N ARG A 33 -11.35 8.97 -8.99
CA ARG A 33 -11.02 7.57 -8.71
C ARG A 33 -9.51 7.35 -8.67
N THR A 34 -8.77 7.87 -9.66
CA THR A 34 -7.30 7.72 -9.70
C THR A 34 -6.64 8.38 -8.50
N LYS A 35 -7.10 9.57 -8.08
CA LYS A 35 -6.62 10.22 -6.86
C LYS A 35 -6.86 9.36 -5.62
N SER A 36 -8.05 8.78 -5.48
CA SER A 36 -8.37 7.88 -4.37
C SER A 36 -7.46 6.65 -4.33
N VAL A 37 -7.26 5.98 -5.46
CA VAL A 37 -6.35 4.82 -5.55
C VAL A 37 -4.93 5.21 -5.16
N TYR A 38 -4.43 6.35 -5.65
CA TYR A 38 -3.10 6.83 -5.32
C TYR A 38 -2.97 7.15 -3.82
N GLU A 39 -3.98 7.76 -3.20
CA GLU A 39 -3.96 8.01 -1.76
C GLU A 39 -3.94 6.72 -0.93
N VAL A 40 -4.71 5.71 -1.33
CA VAL A 40 -4.71 4.41 -0.66
C VAL A 40 -3.33 3.74 -0.80
N ALA A 41 -2.78 3.72 -2.02
CA ALA A 41 -1.45 3.15 -2.27
C ALA A 41 -0.37 3.88 -1.46
N ARG A 42 -0.43 5.22 -1.40
CA ARG A 42 0.48 6.04 -0.58
C ARG A 42 0.38 5.69 0.90
N LYS A 43 -0.83 5.65 1.47
CA LYS A 43 -1.02 5.30 2.89
C LYS A 43 -0.51 3.89 3.20
N ASN A 44 -0.74 2.93 2.31
CA ASN A 44 -0.22 1.58 2.47
C ASN A 44 1.31 1.56 2.45
N ALA A 45 1.94 2.29 1.53
CA ALA A 45 3.39 2.43 1.50
C ALA A 45 3.93 3.08 2.78
N GLU A 46 3.30 4.15 3.28
CA GLU A 46 3.66 4.81 4.54
C GLU A 46 3.56 3.84 5.73
N ILE A 47 2.53 3.00 5.79
CA ILE A 47 2.37 1.96 6.83
C ILE A 47 3.50 0.93 6.74
N ILE A 48 3.81 0.44 5.54
CA ILE A 48 4.88 -0.55 5.32
C ILE A 48 6.23 0.02 5.76
N ILE A 49 6.55 1.24 5.33
CA ILE A 49 7.80 1.93 5.69
C ILE A 49 7.87 2.13 7.20
N SER A 50 6.80 2.64 7.82
CA SER A 50 6.73 2.85 9.27
C SER A 50 6.96 1.56 10.05
N LYS A 51 6.31 0.45 9.64
CA LYS A 51 6.54 -0.87 10.22
C LYS A 51 7.99 -1.30 10.06
N ALA A 52 8.56 -1.21 8.85
CA ALA A 52 9.94 -1.60 8.61
C ALA A 52 10.95 -0.81 9.48
N VAL A 53 10.73 0.50 9.64
CA VAL A 53 11.56 1.36 10.49
C VAL A 53 11.43 0.96 11.96
N ASN A 54 10.21 0.76 12.47
CA ASN A 54 9.99 0.34 13.85
C ASN A 54 10.66 -1.00 14.14
N LEU A 55 10.48 -1.97 13.24
CA LEU A 55 11.11 -3.28 13.34
C LEU A 55 12.65 -3.18 13.42
N ALA A 56 13.27 -2.35 12.55
CA ALA A 56 14.71 -2.13 12.58
C ALA A 56 15.18 -1.45 13.87
N TYR A 57 14.38 -0.51 14.39
CA TYR A 57 14.67 0.19 15.65
C TYR A 57 14.58 -0.76 16.85
N ASP A 58 13.56 -1.59 16.91
CA ASP A 58 13.38 -2.56 17.99
C ASP A 58 14.51 -3.61 18.00
N LEU A 59 14.88 -4.12 16.81
CA LEU A 59 16.00 -5.06 16.70
C LEU A 59 17.33 -4.42 17.12
N LYS A 60 17.57 -3.16 16.74
CA LYS A 60 18.75 -2.39 17.18
C LYS A 60 18.80 -2.30 18.71
N ASN A 61 17.70 -1.93 19.35
CA ASN A 61 17.65 -1.80 20.81
C ASN A 61 17.88 -3.15 21.49
N ASP A 62 17.31 -4.23 20.96
CA ASP A 62 17.52 -5.57 21.48
C ASP A 62 18.99 -6.02 21.41
N ILE A 63 19.67 -5.68 20.32
CA ILE A 63 21.12 -5.92 20.17
C ILE A 63 21.88 -5.10 21.23
N GLU A 64 21.60 -3.81 21.37
CA GLU A 64 22.28 -2.93 22.32
C GLU A 64 22.07 -3.39 23.76
N GLU A 65 20.84 -3.75 24.15
CA GLU A 65 20.54 -4.29 25.47
C GLU A 65 21.27 -5.61 25.74
N THR A 66 21.35 -6.49 24.73
CA THR A 66 22.05 -7.77 24.85
C THR A 66 23.55 -7.57 25.02
N LEU A 67 24.14 -6.66 24.25
CA LEU A 67 25.56 -6.31 24.36
C LEU A 67 25.89 -5.74 25.74
N VAL A 68 25.05 -4.83 26.26
CA VAL A 68 25.23 -4.27 27.62
C VAL A 68 25.20 -5.37 28.69
N LYS A 69 24.28 -6.34 28.59
CA LYS A 69 24.22 -7.48 29.53
C LYS A 69 25.47 -8.34 29.46
N ILE A 70 25.97 -8.61 28.25
CA ILE A 70 27.21 -9.37 28.03
C ILE A 70 28.42 -8.64 28.60
N GLU A 71 28.54 -7.33 28.38
CA GLU A 71 29.63 -6.52 28.93
C GLU A 71 29.63 -6.52 30.46
N GLN A 72 28.44 -6.45 31.08
CA GLN A 72 28.29 -6.46 32.52
C GLN A 72 28.55 -7.83 33.16
N ASN A 73 28.19 -8.93 32.48
CA ASN A 73 28.37 -10.27 32.99
C ASN A 73 28.76 -11.27 31.88
N PRO A 74 30.05 -11.31 31.48
CA PRO A 74 30.51 -12.08 30.33
C PRO A 74 30.38 -13.61 30.49
N ILE A 75 30.31 -14.10 31.72
CA ILE A 75 30.19 -15.54 32.02
C ILE A 75 28.87 -16.11 31.47
N ASP A 76 27.83 -15.29 31.44
CA ASP A 76 26.48 -15.67 31.00
C ASP A 76 26.24 -15.39 29.51
N PHE A 77 27.31 -15.17 28.72
CA PHE A 77 27.24 -14.84 27.29
C PHE A 77 26.25 -15.72 26.51
N THR A 78 26.38 -17.04 26.64
CA THR A 78 25.55 -18.00 25.90
C THR A 78 24.07 -17.85 26.26
N ILE A 79 23.76 -17.60 27.52
CA ILE A 79 22.38 -17.41 28.01
C ILE A 79 21.78 -16.14 27.40
N TYR A 80 22.52 -15.03 27.41
CA TYR A 80 22.05 -13.77 26.82
C TYR A 80 21.87 -13.85 25.31
N LEU A 81 22.76 -14.57 24.62
CA LEU A 81 22.64 -14.80 23.18
C LEU A 81 21.40 -15.65 22.84
N GLU A 82 21.15 -16.74 23.58
CA GLU A 82 19.96 -17.58 23.37
C GLU A 82 18.66 -16.81 23.64
N LEU A 83 18.62 -15.98 24.69
CA LEU A 83 17.47 -15.11 24.96
C LEU A 83 17.21 -14.12 23.82
N PHE A 84 18.27 -13.51 23.26
CA PHE A 84 18.16 -12.63 22.10
C PHE A 84 17.62 -13.36 20.88
N LEU A 85 18.18 -14.54 20.55
CA LEU A 85 17.77 -15.34 19.40
C LEU A 85 16.31 -15.80 19.51
N ASN A 86 15.89 -16.27 20.69
CA ASN A 86 14.52 -16.70 20.93
C ASN A 86 13.54 -15.52 20.85
N LYS A 87 13.90 -14.37 21.44
CA LYS A 87 13.06 -13.15 21.36
C LYS A 87 12.87 -12.68 19.92
N ASN A 88 13.91 -12.81 19.09
CA ASN A 88 13.94 -12.34 17.71
C ASN A 88 13.77 -13.46 16.66
N GLU A 89 13.30 -14.64 17.06
CA GLU A 89 13.17 -15.80 16.16
C GLU A 89 12.30 -15.49 14.93
N HIS A 90 11.20 -14.78 15.15
CA HIS A 90 10.29 -14.32 14.11
C HIS A 90 10.93 -13.38 13.08
N PHE A 91 12.03 -12.69 13.43
CA PHE A 91 12.83 -11.90 12.49
C PHE A 91 13.84 -12.74 11.72
N ILE A 92 14.51 -13.65 12.42
CA ILE A 92 15.69 -14.38 11.90
C ILE A 92 15.25 -15.54 11.00
N ASN A 93 14.20 -16.26 11.39
CA ASN A 93 13.72 -17.45 10.70
C ASN A 93 12.58 -17.14 9.73
N ASN A 94 12.66 -16.01 9.02
CA ASN A 94 11.67 -15.38 8.15
C ASN A 94 11.07 -16.29 7.04
N LYS A 95 10.33 -17.32 7.46
CA LYS A 95 9.61 -18.32 6.68
C LYS A 95 8.29 -18.61 7.38
N ASP A 96 7.45 -17.59 7.52
CA ASP A 96 6.06 -17.84 7.85
C ASP A 96 5.34 -18.21 6.55
N GLU A 97 5.32 -19.52 6.24
CA GLU A 97 4.67 -20.07 5.03
C GLU A 97 3.22 -19.58 4.90
N LYS A 98 2.55 -19.31 6.03
CA LYS A 98 1.18 -18.77 6.06
C LYS A 98 1.08 -17.35 5.53
N ILE A 99 2.11 -16.52 5.69
CA ILE A 99 2.13 -15.16 5.11
C ILE A 99 2.19 -15.24 3.59
N ASN A 100 2.98 -16.19 3.04
CA ASN A 100 3.05 -16.41 1.60
C ASN A 100 1.70 -16.91 1.06
N GLU A 101 1.05 -17.89 1.70
CA GLU A 101 -0.29 -18.35 1.31
C GLU A 101 -1.34 -17.23 1.37
N TYR A 102 -1.29 -16.37 2.40
CA TYR A 102 -2.20 -15.23 2.52
C TYR A 102 -1.96 -14.19 1.41
N LEU A 103 -0.70 -13.92 1.07
CA LEU A 103 -0.35 -12.99 -0.01
C LEU A 103 -0.80 -13.52 -1.37
N GLU A 104 -0.59 -14.81 -1.65
CA GLU A 104 -1.09 -15.49 -2.85
C GLU A 104 -2.61 -15.41 -2.93
N THR A 105 -3.32 -15.68 -1.82
CA THR A 105 -4.79 -15.59 -1.78
C THR A 105 -5.30 -14.16 -2.06
N ILE A 106 -4.61 -13.14 -1.54
CA ILE A 106 -4.95 -11.74 -1.81
C ILE A 106 -4.71 -11.40 -3.30
N ILE A 107 -3.58 -11.82 -3.86
CA ILE A 107 -3.25 -11.60 -5.28
C ILE A 107 -4.30 -12.27 -6.18
N ASP A 108 -4.62 -13.54 -5.93
CA ASP A 108 -5.64 -14.30 -6.67
C ASP A 108 -7.04 -13.66 -6.58
N SER A 109 -7.36 -13.03 -5.46
CA SER A 109 -8.64 -12.34 -5.29
C SER A 109 -8.73 -11.03 -6.10
N LEU A 110 -7.59 -10.35 -6.32
CA LEU A 110 -7.52 -9.13 -7.11
C LEU A 110 -7.62 -9.43 -8.61
N ASP A 111 -7.00 -10.50 -9.09
CA ASP A 111 -7.07 -10.94 -10.50
C ASP A 111 -8.46 -11.43 -10.92
N LYS A 112 -9.24 -11.98 -9.98
CA LYS A 112 -10.65 -12.38 -10.23
C LYS A 112 -11.63 -11.20 -10.24
N SER A 113 -11.23 -10.04 -9.72
CA SER A 113 -12.07 -8.83 -9.69
C SER A 113 -11.92 -7.95 -10.93
N THR A 114 -10.97 -8.28 -11.81
CA THR A 114 -10.63 -7.53 -13.03
C THR A 114 -11.02 -8.22 -14.35
N ASN A 115 -11.64 -9.41 -14.27
CA ASN A 115 -12.31 -10.11 -15.38
C ASN A 115 -13.82 -10.22 -15.13
#